data_AF-A0A7L2RUY3-F1
#
_entry.id   AF-A0A7L2RUY3-F1
#
_cell.length_a   1.000
_cell.length_b   1.000
_cell.length_c   1.000
_cell.angle_alpha   90.00
_cell.angle_beta   90.00
_cell.angle_gamma   90.00
#
_symmetry.space_group_name_H-M   'P 1'
#
loop_
_entity.id
_entity.type
_entity.pdbx_description
1 polymer ?
#
loop_
_entity_poly.entity_id
_entity_poly.type
_entity_poly.pdbx_seq_one_letter_code
_entity_poly.pdbx_strand_id
1 'polypeptide(L)'
;ALCQSLDEAFSLWKQLLEPPGIPCVRSLEQTVTSLHLLATLYQLLAKPLQALESFLLLRSLCQRLGDIPGTANALFHLSRTLFQLECPSQAQV
;
A
#
# COMPACT_ATOMS: atom_id res chain seq x y z
N ALA A 1 -8.69 -11.63 17.29
CA ALA A 1 -9.44 -10.57 16.57
C ALA A 1 -9.36 -10.83 15.06
N LEU A 2 -10.43 -10.59 14.29
CA LEU A 2 -10.54 -10.96 12.86
C LEU A 2 -9.43 -10.41 11.94
N CYS A 3 -8.63 -9.43 12.39
CA CYS A 3 -7.58 -8.79 11.58
C CYS A 3 -6.15 -9.01 12.10
N GLN A 4 -5.93 -9.81 13.13
CA GLN A 4 -4.61 -9.88 13.77
C GLN A 4 -3.51 -10.33 12.79
N SER A 5 -3.78 -11.36 12.00
CA SER A 5 -2.84 -11.84 10.97
C SER A 5 -2.57 -10.80 9.88
N LEU A 6 -3.57 -9.96 9.55
CA LEU A 6 -3.43 -8.87 8.59
C LEU A 6 -2.54 -7.75 9.14
N ASP A 7 -2.75 -7.39 10.42
CA ASP A 7 -1.96 -6.37 11.12
C ASP A 7 -0.50 -6.82 11.36
N GLU A 8 -0.28 -8.12 11.60
CA GLU A 8 1.05 -8.72 11.63
C GLU A 8 1.72 -8.70 10.25
N ALA A 9 1.01 -9.11 9.19
CA ALA A 9 1.52 -9.04 7.82
C ALA A 9 1.89 -7.61 7.41
N PHE A 10 1.06 -6.63 7.78
CA PHE A 10 1.33 -5.21 7.52
C PHE A 10 2.60 -4.74 8.24
N SER A 11 2.81 -5.17 9.49
CA SER A 11 4.01 -4.85 10.25
C SER A 11 5.27 -5.44 9.60
N LEU A 12 5.20 -6.68 9.10
CA LEU A 12 6.29 -7.31 8.36
C LEU A 12 6.60 -6.58 7.05
N TRP A 13 5.58 -6.13 6.31
CA TRP A 13 5.79 -5.33 5.10
C TRP A 13 6.49 -4.01 5.39
N LYS A 14 6.12 -3.32 6.47
CA LYS A 14 6.80 -2.10 6.91
C LYS A 14 8.27 -2.35 7.18
N GLN A 15 8.60 -3.39 7.95
CA GLN A 15 9.99 -3.76 8.25
C GLN A 15 10.78 -4.13 6.99
N LEU A 16 10.19 -4.91 6.08
CA LEU A 16 10.86 -5.33 4.84
C LEU A 16 11.13 -4.16 3.90
N LEU A 17 10.26 -3.16 3.87
CA LEU A 17 10.33 -2.02 2.96
C LEU A 17 10.95 -0.76 3.56
N GLU A 18 11.28 -0.77 4.86
CA GLU A 18 11.94 0.31 5.59
C GLU A 18 13.33 0.64 5.00
N PRO A 19 14.20 -0.33 4.67
CA PRO A 19 15.45 -0.02 4.01
C PRO A 19 15.21 0.58 2.62
N PRO A 20 16.00 1.60 2.23
CA PRO A 20 15.95 2.14 0.87
C PRO A 20 16.43 1.08 -0.14
N GLY A 21 15.91 1.14 -1.37
CA GLY A 21 16.26 0.22 -2.45
C GLY A 21 15.27 -0.91 -2.68
N ILE A 22 15.55 -1.80 -3.64
CA ILE A 22 14.63 -2.87 -4.03
C ILE A 22 14.79 -4.05 -3.05
N PRO A 23 13.71 -4.53 -2.41
CA PRO A 23 13.81 -5.64 -1.47
C PRO A 23 14.22 -6.93 -2.19
N CYS A 24 15.05 -7.74 -1.55
CA CYS A 24 15.44 -9.05 -2.07
C CYS A 24 14.31 -10.06 -1.83
N VAL A 25 13.38 -10.14 -2.78
CA VAL A 25 12.21 -11.03 -2.75
C VAL A 25 12.24 -11.96 -3.95
N ARG A 26 11.60 -13.14 -3.81
CA ARG A 26 11.55 -14.16 -4.85
C ARG A 26 10.90 -13.67 -6.15
N SER A 27 9.83 -12.89 -6.05
CA SER A 27 9.12 -12.30 -7.19
C SER A 27 8.57 -10.92 -6.82
N LEU A 28 8.97 -9.91 -7.59
CA LEU A 28 8.54 -8.53 -7.41
C LEU A 28 7.06 -8.35 -7.76
N GLU A 29 6.58 -9.02 -8.79
CA GLU A 29 5.17 -8.98 -9.21
C GLU A 29 4.24 -9.52 -8.12
N GLN A 30 4.59 -10.67 -7.54
CA GLN A 30 3.84 -11.25 -6.42
C GLN A 30 3.89 -10.36 -5.18
N THR A 31 5.04 -9.73 -4.93
CA THR A 31 5.22 -8.77 -3.83
C THR A 31 4.28 -7.57 -3.97
N VAL A 32 4.29 -6.91 -5.13
CA VAL A 32 3.39 -5.79 -5.46
C VAL A 32 1.92 -6.22 -5.33
N THR A 33 1.56 -7.37 -5.89
CA THR A 33 0.20 -7.92 -5.84
C THR A 33 -0.26 -8.18 -4.41
N SER A 34 0.59 -8.82 -3.60
CA SER A 34 0.27 -9.14 -2.20
C SER A 34 0.08 -7.89 -1.33
N LEU A 35 0.88 -6.85 -1.57
CA LEU A 35 0.76 -5.58 -0.86
C LEU A 35 -0.51 -4.80 -1.29
N HIS A 36 -0.86 -4.86 -2.58
CA HIS A 36 -2.13 -4.32 -3.08
C HIS A 36 -3.35 -5.04 -2.47
N LEU A 37 -3.30 -6.37 -2.35
CA LEU A 37 -4.35 -7.16 -1.70
C LEU A 37 -4.51 -6.76 -0.23
N LEU A 38 -3.41 -6.61 0.50
CA LEU A 38 -3.44 -6.17 1.90
C LEU A 38 -4.11 -4.79 2.05
N ALA A 39 -3.77 -3.83 1.18
CA ALA A 39 -4.40 -2.51 1.19
C ALA A 39 -5.91 -2.58 0.90
N THR A 40 -6.30 -3.42 -0.07
CA THR A 40 -7.71 -3.63 -0.45
C THR A 40 -8.50 -4.32 0.65
N LEU A 41 -7.92 -5.31 1.34
CA LEU A 41 -8.53 -5.95 2.51
C LEU A 41 -8.79 -4.94 3.62
N TYR A 42 -7.86 -4.02 3.88
CA TYR A 42 -8.10 -2.94 4.84
C TYR A 42 -9.24 -1.99 4.42
N GLN A 43 -9.38 -1.68 3.12
CA GLN A 43 -10.54 -0.93 2.63
C GLN A 43 -11.85 -1.68 2.90
N LEU A 44 -11.91 -2.98 2.61
CA LEU A 44 -13.09 -3.82 2.83
C LEU A 44 -13.46 -3.94 4.32
N LEU A 45 -12.46 -3.90 5.20
CA LEU A 45 -12.64 -3.94 6.65
C LEU A 45 -12.95 -2.57 7.27
N ALA A 46 -13.22 -1.55 6.47
CA ALA A 46 -13.45 -0.18 6.91
C ALA A 46 -12.32 0.36 7.82
N LYS A 47 -11.08 0.00 7.49
CA LYS A 47 -9.84 0.48 8.14
C LYS A 47 -9.07 1.41 7.19
N PRO A 48 -9.59 2.63 6.93
CA PRO A 48 -9.10 3.48 5.85
C PRO A 48 -7.66 4.00 6.09
N LEU A 49 -7.24 4.17 7.34
CA LEU A 49 -5.88 4.62 7.66
C LEU A 49 -4.84 3.54 7.32
N GLN A 50 -5.11 2.29 7.70
CA GLN A 50 -4.23 1.16 7.35
C GLN A 50 -4.20 0.94 5.83
N ALA A 51 -5.34 1.09 5.15
CA ALA A 51 -5.39 1.03 3.69
C ALA A 51 -4.52 2.13 3.06
N LEU A 52 -4.63 3.36 3.56
CA LEU A 52 -3.84 4.50 3.08
C LEU A 52 -2.34 4.25 3.25
N GLU A 53 -1.89 3.87 4.44
CA GLU A 53 -0.47 3.54 4.68
C GLU A 53 0.01 2.39 3.78
N SER A 54 -0.82 1.37 3.56
CA SER A 54 -0.49 0.25 2.69
C SER A 54 -0.33 0.67 1.22
N PHE A 55 -1.20 1.56 0.71
CA PHE A 55 -1.04 2.12 -0.63
C PHE A 55 0.17 3.06 -0.75
N LEU A 56 0.57 3.76 0.33
CA LEU A 56 1.82 4.53 0.35
C LEU A 56 3.05 3.62 0.24
N LEU A 57 3.06 2.48 0.96
CA LEU A 57 4.11 1.47 0.81
C LEU A 57 4.15 0.90 -0.61
N LEU A 58 2.98 0.61 -1.19
CA LEU A 58 2.86 0.10 -2.56
C LEU A 58 3.41 1.10 -3.57
N ARG A 59 3.01 2.38 -3.47
CA ARG A 59 3.54 3.46 -4.31
C ARG A 59 5.06 3.53 -4.22
N SER A 60 5.61 3.54 -3.00
CA SER A 60 7.06 3.60 -2.78
C SER A 60 7.78 2.41 -3.42
N LEU A 61 7.23 1.19 -3.29
CA LEU A 61 7.79 0.01 -3.93
C LEU A 61 7.72 0.12 -5.46
N CYS A 62 6.56 0.42 -6.05
CA CYS A 62 6.42 0.56 -7.51
C CYS A 62 7.34 1.65 -8.08
N GLN A 63 7.50 2.79 -7.38
CA GLN A 63 8.44 3.83 -7.77
C GLN A 63 9.88 3.34 -7.77
N ARG A 64 10.31 2.61 -6.74
CA ARG A 64 11.64 2.00 -6.67
C ARG A 64 11.89 0.98 -7.78
N LEU A 65 10.83 0.33 -8.26
CA LEU A 65 10.89 -0.65 -9.34
C LEU A 65 10.79 -0.02 -10.74
N GLY A 66 10.51 1.28 -10.85
CA GLY A 66 10.20 1.91 -12.13
C GLY A 66 8.86 1.45 -12.74
N ASP A 67 7.99 0.85 -11.93
CA ASP A 67 6.65 0.40 -12.35
C ASP A 67 5.68 1.60 -12.37
N ILE A 68 5.64 2.26 -13.52
CA ILE A 68 4.78 3.43 -13.76
C ILE A 68 3.30 3.06 -13.63
N PRO A 69 2.78 1.98 -14.25
CA PRO A 69 1.38 1.58 -14.08
C PRO A 69 1.02 1.29 -12.62
N GLY A 70 1.85 0.55 -11.89
CA GLY A 70 1.61 0.26 -10.48
C GLY A 70 1.64 1.51 -9.60
N THR A 71 2.54 2.45 -9.90
CA THR A 71 2.60 3.75 -9.22
C THR A 71 1.33 4.57 -9.45
N ALA A 72 0.86 4.66 -10.70
CA ALA A 72 -0.37 5.37 -11.04
C ALA A 72 -1.59 4.72 -10.37
N ASN A 73 -1.65 3.39 -10.34
CA ASN A 73 -2.72 2.67 -9.67
C ASN A 73 -2.72 2.93 -8.15
N ALA A 74 -1.56 2.86 -7.50
CA ALA A 74 -1.44 3.16 -6.07
C ALA A 74 -1.87 4.61 -5.76
N LEU A 75 -1.48 5.58 -6.60
CA LEU A 75 -1.91 6.98 -6.48
C LEU A 75 -3.43 7.13 -6.62
N PHE A 76 -4.05 6.47 -7.61
CA PHE A 76 -5.51 6.46 -7.77
C PHE A 76 -6.22 5.99 -6.48
N HIS A 77 -5.76 4.89 -5.90
CA HIS A 77 -6.33 4.35 -4.67
C HIS A 77 -6.09 5.27 -3.46
N LEU A 78 -4.93 5.94 -3.36
CA LEU A 78 -4.65 6.94 -2.33
C LEU A 78 -5.62 8.12 -2.45
N SER A 79 -5.73 8.74 -3.62
CA SER A 79 -6.64 9.86 -3.86
C SER A 79 -8.09 9.50 -3.55
N ARG A 80 -8.54 8.30 -3.96
CA ARG A 80 -9.87 7.78 -3.63
C ARG A 80 -10.07 7.64 -2.12
N THR A 81 -9.09 7.09 -1.41
CA THR A 81 -9.17 6.90 0.05
C THR A 81 -9.20 8.23 0.80
N LEU A 82 -8.36 9.19 0.39
CA LEU A 82 -8.34 10.54 0.98
C LEU A 82 -9.64 11.30 0.74
N PHE A 83 -10.25 11.14 -0.44
CA PHE A 83 -11.57 11.71 -0.72
C PHE A 83 -12.65 11.11 0.20
N GLN A 84 -12.64 9.79 0.40
CA GLN A 84 -13.57 9.11 1.33
C GLN A 84 -13.38 9.53 2.80
N LEU A 85 -12.17 9.95 3.16
CA LEU A 85 -11.85 10.49 4.48
C LEU A 85 -12.16 11.98 4.63
N GLU A 86 -12.75 12.62 3.62
CA GLU A 86 -13.02 14.06 3.59
C GLU A 86 -11.76 14.92 3.75
N CYS A 87 -10.60 14.38 3.33
CA CYS A 87 -9.30 15.05 3.34
C CYS A 87 -8.78 15.36 1.92
N PRO A 88 -9.55 16.05 1.05
CA PRO A 88 -9.20 16.23 -0.36
C PRO A 88 -7.96 17.13 -0.58
N SER A 89 -7.64 18.01 0.38
CA SER A 89 -6.43 18.85 0.31
C SER A 89 -5.14 18.03 0.31
N GLN A 90 -5.14 16.86 0.97
CA GLN A 90 -4.01 15.93 1.00
C GLN A 90 -3.90 15.08 -0.26
N ALA A 91 -4.92 15.06 -1.12
CA ALA A 91 -4.95 14.30 -2.36
C ALA A 91 -4.34 15.05 -3.56
N GLN A 92 -3.94 16.31 -3.36
CA GLN A 92 -3.27 17.12 -4.38
C GLN A 92 -1.86 16.56 -4.59
N VAL A 93 -1.58 16.08 -5.81
CA VAL A 93 -0.28 15.55 -6.24
C VAL A 93 0.54 16.65 -6.88
#